data_AF-A0A6V8PFK2-F1
#
_entry.id   AF-A0A6V8PFK2-F1
#
_cell.length_a   1.000
_cell.length_b   1.000
_cell.length_c   1.000
_cell.angle_alpha   90.00
_cell.angle_beta   90.00
_cell.angle_gamma   90.00
#
_symmetry.space_group_name_H-M   'P 1'
#
loop_
_entity.id
_entity.type
_entity.pdbx_description
1 polymer ?
#
loop_
_entity_poly.entity_id
_entity_poly.type
_entity_poly.pdbx_seq_one_letter_code
_entity_poly.pdbx_strand_id
1 'polypeptide(L)'
;DASDKKDRQKIRVVHPFHPQRGQSFPFVIAKMLWGEQRVTVEFPDGTLRSLPVSWTDWLPPDPYLSVGCGRSRFRVEDLLRLRDLIDSRGK
;
A
#
# COMPACT_ATOMS: atom_id res chain seq x y z
N ASP A 1 26.45 -16.64 -8.45
CA ASP A 1 24.97 -16.65 -8.55
C ASP A 1 24.35 -15.26 -8.66
N ALA A 2 24.74 -14.47 -9.68
CA ALA A 2 24.29 -13.09 -9.88
C ALA A 2 23.29 -12.93 -11.04
N SER A 3 22.66 -14.04 -11.48
CA SER A 3 21.91 -14.06 -12.74
C SER A 3 20.37 -13.99 -12.62
N ASP A 4 19.81 -13.86 -11.42
CA ASP A 4 18.34 -13.89 -11.20
C ASP A 4 17.75 -12.55 -10.69
N LYS A 5 18.46 -11.42 -10.85
CA LYS A 5 17.95 -10.10 -10.44
C LYS A 5 17.26 -9.31 -11.54
N LYS A 6 17.25 -9.80 -12.78
CA LYS A 6 17.07 -8.92 -13.95
C LYS A 6 15.63 -8.63 -14.39
N ASP A 7 14.63 -9.41 -13.97
CA ASP A 7 13.22 -9.15 -14.32
C ASP A 7 12.25 -9.34 -13.15
N ARG A 8 12.63 -8.90 -11.94
CA ARG A 8 11.65 -8.79 -10.86
C ARG A 8 10.66 -7.67 -11.17
N GLN A 9 9.37 -8.01 -11.23
CA GLN A 9 8.27 -7.04 -11.30
C GLN A 9 8.54 -5.91 -10.30
N LYS A 10 8.41 -4.65 -10.73
CA LYS A 10 8.64 -3.50 -9.86
C LYS A 10 7.31 -2.96 -9.35
N ILE A 11 7.27 -2.63 -8.07
CA ILE A 11 6.10 -2.06 -7.40
C ILE A 11 6.39 -0.62 -7.03
N ARG A 12 5.53 0.31 -7.45
CA ARG A 12 5.63 1.73 -7.15
C ARG A 12 4.86 2.06 -5.88
N VAL A 13 5.46 2.88 -5.02
CA VAL A 13 4.73 3.48 -3.91
C VAL A 13 3.89 4.65 -4.40
N VAL A 14 2.58 4.60 -4.19
CA VAL A 14 1.63 5.63 -4.67
C VAL A 14 1.02 6.47 -3.54
N HIS A 15 1.09 6.00 -2.29
CA HIS A 15 0.45 6.67 -1.17
C HIS A 15 1.00 8.08 -0.93
N PRO A 16 0.14 9.11 -0.75
CA PRO A 16 0.55 10.50 -0.66
C PRO A 16 1.44 10.83 0.55
N PHE A 17 1.33 10.03 1.62
CA PHE A 17 2.04 10.27 2.88
C PHE A 17 3.29 9.41 3.07
N HIS A 18 3.67 8.61 2.07
CA HIS A 18 4.89 7.80 2.16
C HIS A 18 6.12 8.59 1.67
N PRO A 19 7.26 8.59 2.40
CA PRO A 19 8.45 9.35 2.00
C PRO A 19 9.00 9.00 0.61
N GLN A 20 8.82 7.75 0.18
CA GLN A 20 9.30 7.26 -1.11
C GLN A 20 8.23 7.22 -2.20
N ARG A 21 7.16 8.02 -2.06
CA ARG A 21 6.13 8.13 -3.08
C ARG A 21 6.74 8.37 -4.46
N GLY A 22 6.27 7.65 -5.46
CA GLY A 22 6.73 7.71 -6.85
C GLY A 22 7.91 6.79 -7.15
N GLN A 23 8.61 6.26 -6.15
CA GLN A 23 9.72 5.32 -6.34
C GLN A 23 9.21 3.90 -6.53
N SER A 24 9.95 3.09 -7.30
CA SER A 24 9.62 1.69 -7.58
C SER A 24 10.71 0.74 -7.10
N PHE A 25 10.30 -0.35 -6.46
CA PHE A 25 11.17 -1.32 -5.82
C PHE A 25 10.92 -2.74 -6.37
N PRO A 26 11.94 -3.61 -6.46
CA PRO A 26 11.76 -5.00 -6.87
C PRO A 26 10.79 -5.74 -5.93
N PHE A 27 9.79 -6.39 -6.53
CA PHE A 27 8.85 -7.28 -5.86
C PHE A 27 9.56 -8.55 -5.37
N VAL A 28 9.14 -9.01 -4.19
CA VAL A 28 9.59 -10.29 -3.62
C VAL A 28 8.42 -11.24 -3.43
N ILE A 29 7.38 -10.83 -2.71
CA ILE A 29 6.22 -11.69 -2.41
C ILE A 29 4.99 -10.86 -2.02
N ALA A 30 3.80 -11.35 -2.38
CA ALA A 30 2.51 -10.82 -1.92
C ALA A 30 1.87 -11.84 -0.97
N LYS A 31 1.48 -11.41 0.22
CA LYS A 31 0.85 -12.29 1.22
C LYS A 31 0.00 -11.51 2.23
N MET A 32 -0.96 -12.20 2.83
CA MET A 32 -1.72 -11.69 3.97
C MET A 32 -0.81 -11.60 5.20
N LEU A 33 -0.73 -10.42 5.81
CA LEU A 33 0.02 -10.15 7.04
C LEU A 33 -0.75 -9.14 7.87
N TRP A 34 -0.77 -9.33 9.19
CA TRP A 34 -1.44 -8.42 10.14
C TRP A 34 -2.91 -8.13 9.77
N GLY A 35 -3.59 -9.10 9.15
CA GLY A 35 -4.98 -8.97 8.75
C GLY A 35 -5.22 -8.19 7.45
N GLU A 36 -4.19 -7.78 6.72
CA GLU A 36 -4.33 -7.10 5.42
C GLU A 36 -3.40 -7.68 4.34
N GLN A 37 -3.75 -7.45 3.08
CA GLN A 37 -2.94 -7.88 1.94
C GLN A 37 -1.72 -6.95 1.80
N ARG A 38 -0.52 -7.53 1.77
CA ARG A 38 0.74 -6.77 1.71
C ARG A 38 1.68 -7.30 0.64
N VAL A 39 2.53 -6.41 0.14
CA VAL A 39 3.62 -6.72 -0.80
C VAL A 39 4.97 -6.43 -0.16
N THR A 40 5.87 -7.40 -0.21
CA THR A 40 7.25 -7.22 0.22
C THR A 40 8.12 -6.82 -0.96
N VAL A 41 8.88 -5.75 -0.78
CA VAL A 41 9.82 -5.22 -1.78
C VAL A 41 11.23 -5.10 -1.20
N GLU A 42 12.23 -5.14 -2.08
CA GLU A 42 13.65 -4.95 -1.73
C GLU A 42 14.04 -3.47 -1.90
N PHE A 43 14.60 -2.86 -0.87
CA PHE A 43 15.05 -1.47 -0.88
C PHE A 43 16.50 -1.36 -1.35
N PRO A 44 16.98 -0.16 -1.75
CA PRO A 44 18.36 0.04 -2.22
C PRO A 44 19.44 -0.32 -1.19
N ASP A 45 19.10 -0.27 0.10
CA ASP A 45 19.96 -0.68 1.22
C ASP A 45 19.99 -2.21 1.42
N GLY A 46 19.31 -2.98 0.57
CA GLY A 46 19.17 -4.43 0.66
C GLY A 46 18.11 -4.89 1.67
N THR A 47 17.41 -3.98 2.34
CA THR A 47 16.37 -4.35 3.31
C THR A 47 15.09 -4.78 2.61
N LEU A 48 14.39 -5.75 3.22
CA LEU A 48 13.06 -6.14 2.78
C LEU A 48 12.01 -5.37 3.60
N ARG A 49 11.09 -4.70 2.91
CA ARG A 49 9.98 -3.98 3.57
C ARG A 49 8.65 -4.45 3.04
N SER A 50 7.75 -4.76 3.95
CA SER A 50 6.36 -5.07 3.63
C SER A 50 5.57 -3.77 3.58
N LEU A 51 4.86 -3.51 2.49
CA LEU A 51 3.98 -2.36 2.30
C LEU A 51 2.52 -2.85 2.17
N PRO A 52 1.53 -2.11 2.72
CA PRO A 52 0.13 -2.38 2.40
C PRO A 52 -0.08 -2.29 0.89
N VAL A 53 -0.87 -3.19 0.31
CA VAL A 53 -1.18 -3.13 -1.13
C VAL A 53 -1.80 -1.78 -1.50
N SER A 54 -2.65 -1.22 -0.63
CA SER A 54 -3.28 0.10 -0.79
C SER A 54 -2.29 1.27 -0.90
N TRP A 55 -1.02 1.06 -0.56
CA TRP A 55 0.04 2.07 -0.68
C TRP A 55 0.82 1.96 -1.98
N THR A 56 0.51 0.98 -2.82
CA THR A 56 1.26 0.62 -4.02
C THR A 56 0.39 0.58 -5.27
N ASP A 57 1.01 0.52 -6.44
CA ASP A 57 0.35 0.28 -7.73
C ASP A 57 0.05 -1.22 -7.99
N TRP A 58 0.16 -2.07 -6.97
CA TRP A 58 -0.14 -3.50 -7.09
C TRP A 58 -1.58 -3.78 -7.52
N LEU A 59 -2.52 -2.91 -7.13
CA LEU A 59 -3.90 -2.95 -7.60
C LEU A 59 -4.19 -1.72 -8.46
N PRO A 60 -5.17 -1.83 -9.38
CA PRO A 60 -5.73 -0.66 -10.04
C PRO A 60 -6.11 0.42 -9.02
N PRO A 61 -5.93 1.71 -9.35
CA PRO A 61 -6.35 2.79 -8.49
C PRO A 61 -7.82 2.66 -8.12
N ASP A 62 -8.11 2.78 -6.83
CA ASP A 62 -9.47 2.85 -6.33
C ASP A 62 -10.22 4.00 -7.02
N PRO A 63 -11.41 3.77 -7.63
CA PRO A 63 -12.21 4.82 -8.26
C PRO A 63 -12.50 6.01 -7.33
N TYR A 64 -12.71 5.78 -6.03
CA TYR A 64 -12.92 6.87 -5.06
C TYR A 64 -11.68 7.76 -4.93
N LEU A 65 -10.49 7.15 -4.86
CA LEU A 65 -9.23 7.88 -4.79
C LEU A 65 -8.92 8.60 -6.11
N SER A 66 -9.28 7.97 -7.23
CA SER A 66 -9.07 8.49 -8.59
C SER A 66 -9.94 9.72 -8.85
N VAL A 67 -11.26 9.63 -8.59
CA VAL A 67 -12.21 10.75 -8.75
C VAL A 67 -11.88 11.87 -7.76
N GLY A 68 -11.49 11.51 -6.53
CA GLY A 68 -11.09 12.48 -5.51
C GLY A 68 -9.85 13.30 -5.88
N CYS A 69 -8.97 12.81 -6.77
CA CYS A 69 -7.73 13.49 -7.20
C CYS A 69 -6.90 14.02 -6.01
N GLY A 70 -6.83 13.26 -4.91
CA GLY A 70 -6.12 13.67 -3.69
C GLY A 70 -6.83 14.71 -2.81
N ARG A 71 -8.04 15.15 -3.18
CA ARG A 71 -8.89 16.06 -2.38
C ARG A 71 -9.70 15.33 -1.31
N SER A 72 -9.98 14.03 -1.52
CA SER A 72 -10.61 13.17 -0.52
C SER A 72 -9.65 12.04 -0.13
N ARG A 73 -9.16 12.07 1.10
CA ARG A 73 -8.19 11.09 1.63
C ARG A 73 -8.84 9.88 2.30
N PHE A 74 -10.12 9.99 2.64
CA PHE A 74 -10.90 8.95 3.28
C PHE A 74 -12.22 8.78 2.51
N ARG A 75 -12.70 7.54 2.42
CA ARG A 75 -14.07 7.29 1.95
C ARG A 75 -15.03 7.66 3.08
N VAL A 76 -16.18 8.25 2.73
CA VAL A 76 -17.21 8.61 3.72
C VAL A 76 -17.69 7.36 4.49
N GLU A 77 -17.85 6.25 3.79
CA GLU A 77 -18.23 4.95 4.36
C GLU A 77 -17.23 4.49 5.43
N ASP A 78 -15.93 4.64 5.20
CA ASP A 78 -14.89 4.25 6.16
C ASP A 78 -14.92 5.15 7.40
N LEU A 79 -15.19 6.45 7.24
CA LEU A 79 -15.32 7.38 8.37
C LEU A 79 -16.56 7.09 9.22
N LEU A 80 -17.69 6.75 8.60
CA LEU A 80 -18.90 6.32 9.30
C LEU A 80 -18.65 5.01 10.06
N ARG A 81 -17.99 4.03 9.42
CA ARG A 81 -17.61 2.78 10.06
C ARG A 81 -16.63 3.00 11.23
N LEU A 82 -15.68 3.93 11.08
CA LEU A 82 -14.76 4.29 12.14
C LEU A 82 -15.50 4.87 13.35
N ARG A 83 -16.47 5.76 13.14
CA ARG A 83 -17.33 6.29 14.21
C ARG A 83 -18.01 5.14 14.95
N ASP A 84 -18.67 4.23 14.23
CA ASP A 84 -19.39 3.11 14.84
C ASP A 84 -18.46 2.21 15.69
N LEU A 85 -17.22 2.01 15.23
CA LEU A 85 -16.20 1.28 15.98
C LEU A 85 -15.73 2.00 17.25
N ILE A 86 -15.63 3.33 17.22
CA ILE A 86 -15.28 4.14 18.40
C ILE A 86 -16.42 4.07 19.42
N ASP A 87 -17.66 4.26 18.97
CA ASP A 87 -18.85 4.24 19.83
C ASP A 87 -19.05 2.88 20.51
N SER A 88 -18.74 1.79 19.81
CA SER A 88 -18.83 0.42 20.35
C SER A 88 -17.71 0.04 21.32
N ARG A 89 -16.58 0.76 21.35
CA ARG A 89 -15.46 0.54 22.29
C ARG A 89 -15.51 1.44 23.52
N GLY A 90 -16.39 2.45 23.54
CA GLY A 90 -16.60 3.34 24.68
C GLY A 90 -17.61 2.85 25.72
N LYS A 91 -17.99 1.56 25.68
CA LYS A 91 -18.85 0.89 26.66
C LYS A 91 -18.08 -0.14 27.47
#